data_AF-A0A800M7L9-F1
#
_entry.id   AF-A0A800M7L9-F1
#
_cell.length_a   1.000
_cell.length_b   1.000
_cell.length_c   1.000
_cell.angle_alpha   90.00
_cell.angle_beta   90.00
_cell.angle_gamma   90.00
#
_symmetry.space_group_name_H-M   'P 1'
#
loop_
_entity.id
_entity.type
_entity.pdbx_description
1 polymer ?
#
loop_
_entity_poly.entity_id
_entity_poly.type
_entity_poly.pdbx_seq_one_letter_code
_entity_poly.pdbx_strand_id
1 'polypeptide(L)'
;LKAAFNHMHIILDPDPDAESSWQERKRLFDLPGSSWMDYSTERISSGGGIYERNAKSIKLSPEIKGMLGTDADSLKGEEAVRLILQMDVDLLAA
;
A
#
# COMPACT_ATOMS: atom_id res chain seq x y z
N LEU A 1 3.70 3.92 -6.81
CA LEU A 1 4.33 3.72 -5.49
C LEU A 1 3.95 2.32 -5.06
N LYS A 2 4.89 1.41 -4.83
CA LYS A 2 4.52 0.01 -4.55
C LYS A 2 3.92 -0.21 -3.16
N ALA A 3 4.40 0.53 -2.17
CA ALA A 3 3.86 0.46 -0.82
C ALA A 3 3.96 1.80 -0.11
N ALA A 4 3.04 2.06 0.80
CA ALA A 4 3.04 3.23 1.67
C ALA A 4 2.41 2.85 3.02
N PHE A 5 2.80 3.49 4.11
CA PHE A 5 2.04 3.40 5.37
C PHE A 5 2.09 4.73 6.14
N ASN A 6 1.05 5.00 6.94
CA ASN A 6 1.04 6.08 7.92
C ASN A 6 0.54 5.54 9.27
N HIS A 7 0.13 6.40 10.20
CA HIS A 7 -0.33 5.96 11.52
C HIS A 7 -1.68 5.20 11.49
N MET A 8 -2.45 5.33 10.39
CA MET A 8 -3.78 4.72 10.22
C MET A 8 -3.81 3.62 9.17
N HIS A 9 -3.16 3.82 8.02
CA HIS A 9 -3.39 3.00 6.82
C HIS A 9 -2.09 2.48 6.21
N ILE A 10 -2.23 1.40 5.44
CA ILE A 10 -1.20 0.78 4.62
C ILE A 10 -1.74 0.68 3.19
N ILE A 11 -0.98 1.12 2.20
CA ILE A 11 -1.26 0.93 0.78
C ILE A 11 -0.27 -0.12 0.26
N LEU A 12 -0.79 -1.13 -0.42
CA LEU A 12 -0.02 -2.14 -1.15
C LEU A 12 -0.50 -2.13 -2.60
N ASP A 13 0.40 -1.83 -3.53
CA ASP A 13 0.13 -1.72 -4.95
C ASP A 13 1.20 -2.50 -5.73
N PRO A 14 0.94 -3.77 -6.12
CA PRO A 14 1.93 -4.63 -6.75
C PRO A 14 2.56 -4.08 -8.03
N ASP A 15 1.76 -3.43 -8.87
CA ASP A 15 2.16 -2.91 -10.19
C ASP A 15 1.56 -1.52 -10.48
N PRO A 16 2.02 -0.47 -9.77
CA PRO A 16 1.41 0.86 -9.84
C PRO A 16 1.71 1.55 -11.18
N ASP A 17 0.69 2.11 -11.83
CA ASP A 17 0.91 3.08 -12.91
C ASP A 17 1.44 4.41 -12.33
N ALA A 18 2.65 4.79 -12.71
CA ALA A 18 3.36 5.91 -12.10
C ALA A 18 2.63 7.26 -12.29
N GLU A 19 2.11 7.49 -13.49
CA GLU A 19 1.40 8.71 -13.86
C GLU A 19 0.07 8.82 -13.12
N SER A 20 -0.78 7.80 -13.20
CA SER A 20 -2.08 7.75 -12.52
C SER A 20 -1.94 7.86 -11.01
N SER A 21 -0.97 7.14 -10.43
CA SER A 21 -0.71 7.19 -8.98
C SER A 21 -0.23 8.57 -8.54
N TRP A 22 0.52 9.29 -9.38
CA TRP A 22 0.96 10.64 -9.06
C TRP A 22 -0.21 11.63 -9.11
N GLN A 23 -1.02 11.57 -10.16
CA GLN A 23 -2.21 12.42 -10.30
C GLN A 23 -3.17 12.23 -9.12
N GLU A 24 -3.36 10.99 -8.66
CA GLU A 24 -4.23 10.70 -7.52
C GLU A 24 -3.67 11.24 -6.20
N ARG A 25 -2.37 11.07 -5.94
CA ARG A 25 -1.73 11.67 -4.76
C ARG A 25 -1.80 13.18 -4.77
N LYS A 26 -1.64 13.81 -5.94
CA LYS A 26 -1.80 15.26 -6.08
C LYS A 26 -3.24 15.69 -5.76
N ARG A 27 -4.24 15.00 -6.31
CA ARG A 27 -5.66 15.24 -6.00
C ARG A 27 -5.94 15.16 -4.50
N LEU A 28 -5.40 14.15 -3.82
CA LEU A 28 -5.54 14.00 -2.37
C LEU A 28 -4.85 15.12 -1.59
N PHE A 29 -3.64 15.50 -2.00
CA PHE A 29 -2.90 16.59 -1.38
C PHE A 29 -3.67 17.93 -1.46
N ASP A 30 -4.32 18.18 -2.60
CA ASP A 30 -5.12 19.39 -2.82
C ASP A 30 -6.51 19.33 -2.13
N LEU A 31 -6.94 18.18 -1.61
CA LEU A 31 -8.23 17.99 -0.93
C LEU A 31 -8.09 18.21 0.58
N PRO A 32 -8.66 19.30 1.15
CA PRO A 32 -8.54 19.58 2.58
C PRO A 32 -9.20 18.50 3.44
N GLY A 33 -8.48 18.03 4.46
CA GLY A 33 -8.97 16.99 5.37
C GLY A 33 -9.02 15.58 4.77
N SER A 34 -8.39 15.38 3.61
CA SER A 34 -8.29 14.05 3.01
C SER A 34 -7.51 13.07 3.88
N SER A 35 -7.83 11.80 3.69
CA SER A 35 -7.18 10.65 4.25
C SER A 35 -6.83 9.67 3.14
N TRP A 36 -6.12 8.59 3.47
CA TRP A 36 -5.84 7.54 2.48
C TRP A 36 -7.09 6.73 2.11
N MET A 37 -8.16 6.81 2.91
CA MET A 37 -9.45 6.23 2.53
C MET A 37 -10.11 6.99 1.38
N ASP A 38 -9.69 8.23 1.12
CA ASP A 38 -10.15 9.00 -0.03
C ASP A 38 -9.39 8.65 -1.32
N TYR A 39 -8.34 7.82 -1.23
CA TYR A 39 -7.60 7.34 -2.38
C TYR A 39 -8.47 6.39 -3.20
N SER A 40 -8.59 6.67 -4.50
CA SER A 40 -9.38 5.85 -5.42
C SER A 40 -8.77 4.45 -5.55
N THR A 41 -9.49 3.44 -5.07
CA THR A 41 -9.09 2.03 -5.20
C THR A 41 -9.04 1.56 -6.64
N GLU A 42 -9.72 2.23 -7.57
CA GLU A 42 -9.63 1.98 -9.01
C GLU A 42 -8.24 2.29 -9.59
N ARG A 43 -7.44 3.09 -8.87
CA ARG A 43 -6.06 3.43 -9.25
C ARG A 43 -5.02 2.48 -8.68
N ILE A 44 -5.44 1.50 -7.88
CA ILE A 44 -4.57 0.46 -7.34
C ILE A 44 -4.58 -0.72 -8.31
N SER A 45 -3.42 -1.28 -8.59
CA SER A 45 -3.31 -2.44 -9.47
C SER A 45 -4.02 -3.68 -8.92
N SER A 46 -4.27 -4.64 -9.80
CA SER A 46 -4.92 -5.90 -9.44
C SER A 46 -4.19 -6.59 -8.29
N GLY A 47 -4.97 -7.07 -7.32
CA GLY A 47 -4.45 -7.72 -6.12
C GLY A 47 -3.92 -6.75 -5.06
N GLY A 48 -3.81 -5.45 -5.33
CA GLY A 48 -3.46 -4.42 -4.34
C GLY A 48 -4.65 -3.98 -3.47
N GLY A 49 -4.37 -3.10 -2.52
CA GLY A 49 -5.41 -2.49 -1.69
C GLY A 49 -4.91 -1.49 -0.65
N ILE A 50 -5.88 -0.91 0.06
CA ILE A 50 -5.67 -0.06 1.23
C ILE A 50 -6.20 -0.81 2.45
N TYR A 51 -5.40 -0.88 3.50
CA TYR A 51 -5.68 -1.66 4.69
C TYR A 51 -5.49 -0.81 5.94
N GLU A 52 -6.23 -1.12 6.99
CA GLU A 52 -6.02 -0.58 8.32
C GLU A 52 -4.68 -1.06 8.89
N ARG A 53 -3.89 -0.13 9.44
CA ARG A 53 -2.61 -0.46 10.08
C ARG A 53 -2.79 -1.32 11.33
N ASN A 54 -3.93 -1.23 12.00
CA ASN A 54 -4.26 -2.05 13.17
C ASN A 54 -4.95 -3.37 12.81
N ALA A 55 -5.10 -3.70 11.52
CA ALA A 55 -5.76 -4.92 11.09
C ALA A 55 -5.07 -6.15 11.69
N LYS A 56 -5.88 -7.03 12.30
CA LYS A 56 -5.41 -8.31 12.85
C LYS A 56 -5.12 -9.34 11.77
N SER A 57 -5.66 -9.13 10.57
CA SER A 57 -5.46 -9.98 9.41
C SER A 57 -5.72 -9.19 8.13
N ILE A 58 -4.71 -9.12 7.29
CA ILE A 58 -4.72 -8.61 5.92
C ILE A 58 -4.48 -9.83 5.04
N LYS A 59 -5.51 -10.28 4.31
CA LYS A 59 -5.36 -11.39 3.37
C LYS A 59 -4.52 -10.93 2.19
N LEU A 60 -3.46 -11.69 1.88
CA LEU A 60 -2.56 -11.35 0.78
C LEU A 60 -3.06 -11.98 -0.52
N SER A 61 -3.05 -11.20 -1.59
CA SER A 61 -3.15 -11.69 -2.96
C SER A 61 -1.83 -12.34 -3.39
N PRO A 62 -1.84 -13.22 -4.40
CA PRO A 62 -0.61 -13.74 -5.00
C PRO A 62 0.37 -12.64 -5.44
N GLU A 63 -0.15 -11.51 -5.94
CA GLU A 63 0.61 -10.35 -6.40
C GLU A 63 1.30 -9.65 -5.22
N ILE A 64 0.58 -9.42 -4.11
CA ILE A 64 1.18 -8.83 -2.90
C ILE A 64 2.22 -9.77 -2.29
N LYS A 65 1.97 -11.08 -2.27
CA LYS A 65 2.95 -12.08 -1.81
C LYS A 65 4.26 -12.00 -2.59
N GLY A 66 4.17 -11.95 -3.91
CA GLY A 66 5.32 -11.77 -4.80
C GLY A 66 6.04 -10.45 -4.56
N MET A 67 5.29 -9.35 -4.40
CA MET A 67 5.86 -8.03 -4.11
C MET A 67 6.60 -7.97 -2.77
N LEU A 68 6.04 -8.58 -1.72
CA LEU A 68 6.61 -8.57 -0.36
C LEU A 68 7.63 -9.70 -0.13
N GLY A 69 7.77 -10.65 -1.06
CA GLY A 69 8.65 -11.80 -0.92
C GLY A 69 8.26 -12.74 0.22
N THR A 70 6.96 -13.00 0.41
CA THR A 70 6.44 -13.84 1.49
C THR A 70 5.45 -14.90 1.00
N ASP A 71 5.45 -16.06 1.65
CA ASP A 71 4.48 -17.14 1.38
C ASP A 71 3.22 -17.06 2.27
N ALA A 72 3.21 -16.17 3.27
CA ALA A 72 2.11 -16.04 4.22
C ALA A 72 0.77 -15.73 3.53
N ASP A 73 -0.31 -16.40 3.91
CA ASP A 73 -1.66 -16.13 3.37
C ASP A 73 -2.28 -14.85 3.92
N SER A 74 -1.87 -14.45 5.11
CA SER A 74 -2.31 -13.20 5.74
C SER A 74 -1.27 -12.65 6.70
N LEU A 75 -1.28 -11.34 6.91
CA LEU A 75 -0.41 -10.64 7.85
C LEU A 75 -1.21 -9.72 8.78
N LYS A 76 -0.71 -9.48 9.99
CA LYS A 76 -1.12 -8.30 10.76
C LYS A 76 -0.57 -7.04 10.10
N GLY A 77 -1.20 -5.90 10.33
CA GLY A 77 -0.72 -4.62 9.78
C GLY A 77 0.73 -4.30 10.16
N GLU A 78 1.16 -4.59 11.39
CA GLU A 78 2.56 -4.43 11.81
C GLU A 78 3.54 -5.34 11.05
N GLU A 79 3.12 -6.57 10.75
CA GLU A 79 3.93 -7.51 9.97
C GLU A 79 4.07 -7.04 8.51
N ALA A 80 2.98 -6.52 7.93
CA ALA A 80 3.02 -5.91 6.61
C ALA A 80 3.97 -4.71 6.55
N VAL A 81 3.91 -3.78 7.53
CA VAL A 81 4.85 -2.65 7.61
C VAL A 81 6.30 -3.12 7.73
N ARG A 82 6.55 -4.16 8.54
CA ARG A 82 7.90 -4.74 8.66
C ARG A 82 8.41 -5.27 7.32
N LEU A 83 7.58 -5.99 6.56
CA LEU A 83 7.97 -6.49 5.24
C LEU A 83 8.20 -5.34 4.25
N ILE A 84 7.34 -4.31 4.27
CA ILE A 84 7.53 -3.10 3.42
C ILE A 84 8.91 -2.48 3.65
N LEU A 85 9.32 -2.34 4.93
CA LEU A 85 10.62 -1.78 5.29
C LEU A 85 11.82 -2.68 4.93
N GLN A 86 11.57 -3.94 4.57
CA GLN A 86 12.57 -4.92 4.16
C GLN A 86 12.56 -5.19 2.65
N MET A 87 11.68 -4.52 1.90
CA MET A 87 11.61 -4.67 0.45
C MET A 87 12.91 -4.21 -0.21
N ASP A 88 13.30 -4.91 -1.27
CA ASP A 88 14.38 -4.48 -2.16
C ASP A 88 13.87 -3.35 -3.05
N VAL A 89 14.14 -2.11 -2.64
CA VAL A 89 13.68 -0.88 -3.32
C VAL A 89 14.81 0.15 -3.38
N ASP A 90 14.81 0.94 -4.45
CA ASP A 90 15.82 1.99 -4.67
C ASP A 90 15.69 3.15 -3.66
N LEU A 91 14.49 3.38 -3.10
CA LEU A 91 14.23 4.48 -2.20
C LEU A 91 13.19 4.12 -1.13
N LEU A 92 13.58 4.32 0.13
CA LEU A 92 12.67 4.43 1.27
C LEU A 92 12.61 5.89 1.69
N ALA A 93 11.46 6.53 1.46
CA ALA A 93 11.20 7.88 1.94
C ALA A 93 10.33 7.80 3.19
N ALA A 94 10.83 8.35 4.30
CA ALA A 94 10.10 8.48 5.56
C ALA A 94 9.24 9.74 5.59
#